data_AF-A0A183VGR4-F1
#
_entry.id   AF-A0A183VGR4-F1
#
_cell.length_a   1.000
_cell.length_b   1.000
_cell.length_c   1.000
_cell.angle_alpha   90.00
_cell.angle_beta   90.00
_cell.angle_gamma   90.00
#
_symmetry.space_group_name_H-M   'P 1'
#
loop_
_entity.id
_entity.type
_entity.pdbx_description
1 polymer ?
#
loop_
_entity_poly.entity_id
_entity_poly.type
_entity_poly.pdbx_seq_one_letter_code
_entity_poly.pdbx_strand_id
1 'polypeptide(L)'
;MKLQSVVHEGNLQLYHGPPCLKGACGDEGFCYARLNEHSCRCPEGVSGSRCERRVDMSEFTEGAWFDGQTGYSYLNRASFAVKGQHLSNYSFWIRTNASEGLIWWENKGATLKYDFMAIFLVRSRISFAVSLGNDATLKTITVNNTAPVNDNRWHHIIFIREKRNSEMTVDGETVSHLTSPGSTELNTDGVVWIGM
;
A
#
# COMPACT_ATOMS: atom_id res chain seq x y z
N MET A 1 -13.76 22.03 55.99
CA MET A 1 -13.16 21.51 54.75
C MET A 1 -14.29 21.32 53.74
N LYS A 2 -14.49 22.25 52.81
CA LYS A 2 -15.51 22.16 51.74
C LYS A 2 -14.80 21.69 50.48
N LEU A 3 -15.13 20.52 49.99
CA LEU A 3 -14.71 20.06 48.66
C LEU A 3 -15.70 20.64 47.65
N GLN A 4 -15.25 21.59 46.83
CA GLN A 4 -15.95 22.00 45.62
C GLN A 4 -15.54 21.04 44.50
N SER A 5 -16.48 20.26 44.00
CA SER A 5 -16.32 19.52 42.75
C SER A 5 -16.54 20.48 41.58
N VAL A 6 -15.47 20.75 40.81
CA VAL A 6 -15.55 21.46 39.53
C VAL A 6 -16.10 20.48 38.50
N VAL A 7 -17.30 20.75 37.97
CA VAL A 7 -17.82 20.03 36.80
C VAL A 7 -17.42 20.83 35.56
N HIS A 8 -16.47 20.30 34.78
CA HIS A 8 -16.20 20.79 33.44
C HIS A 8 -17.37 20.34 32.54
N GLU A 9 -18.15 21.28 32.02
CA GLU A 9 -19.08 21.04 30.90
C GLU A 9 -18.27 20.77 29.62
N GLY A 10 -17.74 19.56 29.50
CA GLY A 10 -17.43 18.98 28.19
C GLY A 10 -18.75 18.64 27.50
N ASN A 11 -18.85 18.88 26.18
CA ASN A 11 -20.01 18.54 25.35
C ASN A 11 -20.49 17.11 25.63
N LEU A 12 -21.49 16.98 26.49
CA LEU A 12 -22.16 15.73 26.82
C LEU A 12 -23.12 15.40 25.67
N GLN A 13 -22.59 14.71 24.66
CA GLN A 13 -23.42 14.04 23.65
C GLN A 13 -24.04 12.81 24.32
N LEU A 14 -25.37 12.69 24.26
CA LEU A 14 -26.06 11.49 24.74
C LEU A 14 -25.55 10.28 23.93
N TYR A 15 -25.10 9.23 24.61
CA TYR A 15 -24.75 7.99 23.95
C TYR A 15 -26.02 7.25 23.54
N HIS A 16 -26.31 7.23 22.23
CA HIS A 16 -27.51 6.60 21.66
C HIS A 16 -27.41 5.07 21.56
N GLY A 17 -26.37 4.45 22.16
CA GLY A 17 -26.11 3.02 22.06
C GLY A 17 -25.04 2.69 21.01
N PRO A 18 -24.68 1.40 20.87
CA PRO A 18 -23.67 0.98 19.92
C PRO A 18 -24.13 1.26 18.47
N PRO A 19 -23.28 1.85 17.61
CA PRO A 19 -23.66 2.32 16.27
C PRO A 19 -23.95 1.19 15.28
N CYS A 20 -23.64 -0.06 15.64
CA CYS A 20 -23.97 -1.26 14.87
C CYS A 20 -25.41 -1.74 15.12
N LEU A 21 -26.37 -0.93 14.67
CA LEU A 21 -27.77 -1.31 14.63
C LEU A 21 -28.07 -2.21 13.42
N LYS A 22 -29.18 -2.95 13.49
CA LYS A 22 -29.63 -3.82 12.37
C LYS A 22 -29.79 -2.98 11.09
N GLY A 23 -29.10 -3.36 10.01
CA GLY A 23 -29.08 -2.62 8.75
C GLY A 23 -28.05 -1.49 8.66
N ALA A 24 -27.15 -1.34 9.64
CA ALA A 24 -26.04 -0.37 9.57
C ALA A 24 -25.11 -0.63 8.37
N CYS A 25 -24.90 -1.91 8.02
CA CYS A 25 -24.04 -2.39 6.93
C CYS A 25 -24.79 -3.23 5.89
N GLY A 26 -26.08 -2.93 5.66
CA GLY A 26 -26.95 -3.78 4.85
C GLY A 26 -27.31 -5.10 5.55
N ASP A 27 -27.85 -6.05 4.79
CA ASP A 27 -28.37 -7.31 5.33
C ASP A 27 -27.26 -8.34 5.63
N GLU A 28 -26.16 -8.32 4.87
CA GLU A 28 -25.08 -9.31 4.93
C GLU A 28 -23.71 -8.72 5.33
N GLY A 29 -23.61 -7.40 5.55
CA GLY A 29 -22.38 -6.73 5.96
C GLY A 29 -22.04 -6.88 7.43
N PHE A 30 -20.75 -7.03 7.72
CA PHE A 30 -20.25 -7.09 9.10
C PHE A 30 -20.00 -5.69 9.65
N CYS A 31 -20.57 -5.37 10.80
CA CYS A 31 -20.45 -4.05 11.42
C CYS A 31 -19.44 -4.04 12.57
N TYR A 32 -18.52 -3.06 12.55
CA TYR A 32 -17.60 -2.78 13.65
C TYR A 32 -17.92 -1.43 14.29
N ALA A 33 -18.23 -1.43 15.58
CA ALA A 33 -18.44 -0.20 16.35
C ALA A 33 -17.10 0.49 16.67
N ARG A 34 -17.03 1.80 16.46
CA ARG A 34 -15.93 2.70 16.78
C ARG A 34 -16.46 3.89 17.58
N LEU A 35 -16.58 3.72 18.89
CA LEU A 35 -17.20 4.72 19.78
C LEU A 35 -18.62 5.07 19.31
N ASN A 36 -18.81 6.29 18.80
CA ASN A 36 -20.08 6.84 18.34
C ASN A 36 -20.33 6.59 16.84
N GLU A 37 -19.37 6.03 16.12
CA GLU A 37 -19.41 5.76 14.68
C GLU A 37 -19.27 4.26 14.39
N HIS A 38 -19.69 3.80 13.22
CA HIS A 38 -19.45 2.43 12.78
C HIS A 38 -18.69 2.37 11.46
N SER A 39 -18.00 1.26 11.25
CA SER A 39 -17.38 0.91 9.97
C SER A 39 -17.89 -0.44 9.51
N CYS A 40 -18.21 -0.55 8.22
CA CYS A 40 -18.71 -1.78 7.61
C CYS A 40 -17.61 -2.52 6.87
N ARG A 41 -17.59 -3.85 6.99
CA ARG A 41 -16.89 -4.75 6.08
C ARG A 41 -17.94 -5.46 5.23
N CYS A 42 -17.88 -5.19 3.93
CA CYS A 42 -18.85 -5.69 2.99
C CYS A 42 -18.44 -7.09 2.50
N PRO A 43 -19.42 -8.01 2.33
CA PRO A 43 -19.19 -9.30 1.68
C PRO A 43 -18.97 -9.10 0.17
N GLU A 44 -18.52 -10.16 -0.49
CA GLU A 44 -18.28 -10.15 -1.94
C GLU A 44 -19.54 -9.72 -2.71
N GLY A 45 -19.34 -8.91 -3.76
CA GLY A 45 -20.43 -8.42 -4.61
C GLY A 45 -21.15 -7.17 -4.09
N VAL A 46 -20.75 -6.58 -2.95
CA VAL A 46 -21.29 -5.30 -2.45
C VAL A 46 -20.20 -4.36 -1.93
N SER A 47 -20.39 -3.04 -2.08
CA SER A 47 -19.46 -1.98 -1.71
C SER A 47 -20.20 -0.74 -1.17
N GLY A 48 -19.46 0.29 -0.73
CA GLY A 48 -20.00 1.50 -0.09
C GLY A 48 -19.79 1.53 1.42
N SER A 49 -20.04 2.67 2.05
CA SER A 49 -19.82 2.84 3.50
C SER A 49 -20.79 2.02 4.35
N ARG A 50 -21.89 1.55 3.76
CA ARG A 50 -22.93 0.72 4.37
C ARG A 50 -23.26 -0.53 3.54
N CYS A 51 -22.39 -0.92 2.60
CA CYS A 51 -22.58 -2.06 1.70
C CYS A 51 -23.84 -1.96 0.83
N GLU A 52 -24.19 -0.73 0.46
CA GLU A 52 -25.44 -0.39 -0.24
C GLU A 52 -25.33 -0.51 -1.77
N ARG A 53 -24.12 -0.63 -2.33
CA ARG A 53 -23.88 -0.69 -3.78
C ARG A 53 -23.55 -2.10 -4.21
N ARG A 54 -24.34 -2.70 -5.11
CA ARG A 54 -23.99 -3.98 -5.74
C ARG A 54 -22.86 -3.81 -6.76
N VAL A 55 -21.97 -4.78 -6.80
CA VAL A 55 -20.80 -4.85 -7.70
C VAL A 55 -21.06 -5.95 -8.73
N ASP A 56 -20.88 -5.65 -10.01
CA ASP A 56 -21.04 -6.62 -11.11
C ASP A 56 -19.76 -7.48 -11.22
N MET A 57 -19.89 -8.79 -10.99
CA MET A 57 -18.76 -9.73 -10.94
C MET A 57 -18.23 -10.20 -12.31
N SER A 58 -18.77 -9.68 -13.42
CA SER A 58 -18.16 -9.86 -14.76
C SER A 58 -16.92 -8.96 -14.96
N GLU A 59 -16.69 -8.06 -14.03
CA GLU A 59 -15.48 -7.28 -13.90
C GLU A 59 -14.50 -7.95 -12.93
N PHE A 60 -13.35 -8.46 -13.39
CA PHE A 60 -12.18 -8.68 -12.52
C PHE A 60 -11.62 -7.31 -12.07
N THR A 61 -12.39 -6.52 -11.30
CA THR A 61 -12.10 -5.14 -10.87
C THR A 61 -11.93 -4.98 -9.36
N GLU A 62 -11.57 -6.04 -8.63
CA GLU A 62 -11.04 -5.88 -7.26
C GLU A 62 -9.57 -5.41 -7.26
N GLY A 63 -9.29 -4.36 -8.05
CA GLY A 63 -8.03 -3.64 -8.03
C GLY A 63 -8.25 -2.23 -7.52
N ALA A 64 -7.29 -1.70 -6.76
CA ALA A 64 -7.29 -0.28 -6.46
C ALA A 64 -7.11 0.50 -7.78
N TRP A 65 -7.97 1.49 -8.03
CA TRP A 65 -7.84 2.39 -9.17
C TRP A 65 -7.13 3.67 -8.75
N PHE A 66 -6.04 3.98 -9.45
CA PHE A 66 -5.22 5.17 -9.24
C PHE A 66 -5.27 6.04 -10.49
N ASP A 67 -5.57 7.33 -10.32
CA ASP A 67 -5.84 8.27 -11.42
C ASP A 67 -4.76 9.36 -11.60
N GLY A 68 -3.59 9.18 -10.98
CA GLY A 68 -2.54 10.20 -10.90
C GLY A 68 -2.63 11.07 -9.64
N GLN A 69 -3.77 11.05 -8.93
CA GLN A 69 -4.02 11.89 -7.74
C GLN A 69 -4.35 11.05 -6.51
N THR A 70 -4.94 9.87 -6.71
CA THR A 70 -5.23 8.93 -5.65
C THR A 70 -4.03 8.03 -5.36
N GLY A 71 -3.84 7.75 -4.07
CA GLY A 71 -2.82 6.82 -3.60
C GLY A 71 -3.26 6.23 -2.27
N TYR A 72 -2.79 5.03 -1.97
CA TYR A 72 -3.00 4.37 -0.71
C TYR A 72 -1.70 4.37 0.09
N SER A 73 -1.75 4.89 1.31
CA SER A 73 -0.62 4.88 2.21
C SER A 73 -0.95 4.15 3.49
N TYR A 74 -0.10 3.22 3.93
CA TYR A 74 -0.20 2.63 5.25
C TYR A 74 1.15 2.71 5.96
N LEU A 75 1.09 2.74 7.29
CA LEU A 75 2.29 2.74 8.11
C LEU A 75 2.89 1.34 8.08
N ASN A 76 4.17 1.22 7.76
CA ASN A 76 4.95 -0.02 7.87
C ASN A 76 5.18 -0.44 9.35
N ARG A 77 4.38 0.07 10.29
CA ARG A 77 4.33 -0.33 11.69
C ARG A 77 3.35 -1.48 11.85
N ALA A 78 3.82 -2.71 11.63
CA ALA A 78 3.14 -3.89 12.11
C ALA A 78 3.27 -3.99 13.65
N SER A 79 2.61 -3.12 14.42
CA SER A 79 2.41 -3.17 15.89
C SER A 79 3.65 -3.29 16.81
N PHE A 80 4.84 -3.52 16.26
CA PHE A 80 6.11 -3.77 16.93
C PHE A 80 7.23 -3.21 16.05
N ALA A 81 8.36 -2.81 16.66
CA ALA A 81 9.54 -2.39 15.91
C ALA A 81 10.00 -3.54 15.01
N VAL A 82 9.76 -3.43 13.70
CA VAL A 82 10.26 -4.40 12.73
C VAL A 82 11.78 -4.19 12.66
N LYS A 83 12.55 -5.16 13.18
CA LYS A 83 14.00 -5.23 12.91
C LYS A 83 14.20 -5.14 11.40
N GLY A 84 15.25 -4.46 10.94
CA GLY A 84 15.51 -4.21 9.53
C GLY A 84 15.16 -5.41 8.65
N GLN A 85 14.38 -5.19 7.59
CA GLN A 85 13.87 -6.29 6.80
C GLN A 85 15.03 -6.89 5.99
N HIS A 86 15.22 -8.20 6.07
CA HIS A 86 16.18 -8.93 5.21
C HIS A 86 15.51 -9.54 3.98
N LEU A 87 14.17 -9.63 3.98
CA LEU A 87 13.37 -10.18 2.89
C LEU A 87 12.25 -9.19 2.56
N SER A 88 12.05 -8.94 1.27
CA SER A 88 10.86 -8.27 0.71
C SER A 88 10.30 -9.17 -0.38
N ASN A 89 9.00 -9.47 -0.35
CA ASN A 89 8.36 -10.34 -1.32
C ASN A 89 6.97 -9.79 -1.67
N TYR A 90 6.84 -9.27 -2.88
CA TYR A 90 5.62 -8.68 -3.38
C TYR A 90 5.23 -9.31 -4.71
N SER A 91 3.94 -9.59 -4.88
CA SER A 91 3.36 -10.11 -6.10
C SER A 91 2.02 -9.44 -6.32
N PHE A 92 1.85 -8.75 -7.45
CA PHE A 92 0.61 -8.04 -7.76
C PHE A 92 0.42 -7.91 -9.28
N TRP A 93 -0.80 -7.60 -9.68
CA TRP A 93 -1.15 -7.34 -11.06
C TRP A 93 -1.38 -5.85 -11.27
N ILE A 94 -0.98 -5.33 -12.43
CA ILE A 94 -1.27 -3.94 -12.83
C ILE A 94 -1.90 -3.90 -14.21
N ARG A 95 -2.66 -2.83 -14.46
CA ARG A 95 -3.19 -2.47 -15.78
C ARG A 95 -3.10 -0.96 -15.92
N THR A 96 -2.44 -0.48 -16.97
CA THR A 96 -2.24 0.96 -17.18
C THR A 96 -2.06 1.32 -18.66
N ASN A 97 -2.30 2.59 -18.99
CA ASN A 97 -1.86 3.25 -20.23
C ASN A 97 -0.79 4.32 -20.01
N ALA A 98 -0.42 4.61 -18.76
CA ALA A 98 0.61 5.58 -18.43
C ALA A 98 1.98 5.09 -18.90
N SER A 99 2.87 6.00 -19.30
CA SER A 99 4.26 5.66 -19.66
C SER A 99 5.23 5.83 -18.49
N GLU A 100 4.82 6.55 -17.46
CA GLU A 100 5.60 6.87 -16.27
C GLU A 100 4.67 6.87 -15.04
N GLY A 101 5.22 6.56 -13.86
CA GLY A 101 4.44 6.57 -12.62
C GLY A 101 5.15 5.82 -11.48
N LEU A 102 4.97 6.25 -10.24
CA LEU A 102 5.43 5.52 -9.07
C LEU A 102 4.35 4.51 -8.67
N ILE A 103 4.71 3.24 -8.46
CA ILE A 103 3.75 2.18 -8.13
C ILE A 103 3.83 1.81 -6.65
N TRP A 104 5.05 1.66 -6.15
CA TRP A 104 5.34 1.26 -4.78
C TRP A 104 6.48 2.10 -4.24
N TRP A 105 6.33 2.61 -3.02
CA TRP A 105 7.36 3.39 -2.34
C TRP A 105 7.44 3.04 -0.86
N GLU A 106 8.63 2.69 -0.39
CA GLU A 106 8.94 2.53 1.03
C GLU A 106 10.13 3.38 1.41
N ASN A 107 9.99 4.21 2.46
CA ASN A 107 11.06 5.04 2.98
C ASN A 107 10.79 5.44 4.43
N LYS A 108 11.84 5.78 5.17
CA LYS A 108 11.82 6.48 6.47
C LYS A 108 11.45 7.98 6.36
N GLY A 109 10.52 8.35 5.46
CA GLY A 109 10.13 9.73 5.17
C GLY A 109 9.99 10.04 3.68
N ALA A 110 10.16 11.31 3.29
CA ALA A 110 9.98 11.78 1.91
C ALA A 110 11.32 12.02 1.15
N THR A 111 12.46 11.62 1.71
CA THR A 111 13.79 11.93 1.15
C THR A 111 14.54 10.68 0.71
N LEU A 112 15.26 10.74 -0.41
CA LEU A 112 16.11 9.65 -0.92
C LEU A 112 17.39 9.38 -0.08
N LYS A 113 17.58 10.09 1.03
CA LYS A 113 18.78 10.01 1.88
C LYS A 113 18.82 8.74 2.73
N TYR A 114 17.66 8.16 3.03
CA TYR A 114 17.52 6.97 3.86
C TYR A 114 17.33 5.73 3.01
N ASP A 115 17.33 4.56 3.65
CA ASP A 115 16.96 3.30 3.01
C ASP A 115 15.59 3.43 2.34
N PHE A 116 15.51 2.96 1.10
CA PHE A 116 14.26 2.96 0.36
C PHE A 116 14.18 1.79 -0.60
N MET A 117 12.93 1.49 -0.96
CA MET A 117 12.60 0.60 -2.05
C MET A 117 11.50 1.24 -2.89
N ALA A 118 11.68 1.24 -4.20
CA ALA A 118 10.71 1.77 -5.14
C ALA A 118 10.47 0.81 -6.30
N ILE A 119 9.20 0.65 -6.69
CA ILE A 119 8.79 0.04 -7.96
C ILE A 119 8.04 1.10 -8.73
N PHE A 120 8.40 1.29 -10.00
CA PHE A 120 7.87 2.39 -10.80
C PHE A 120 7.95 2.06 -12.29
N LEU A 121 7.23 2.85 -13.07
CA LEU A 121 7.17 2.81 -14.52
C LEU A 121 8.04 3.92 -15.11
N VAL A 122 8.92 3.58 -16.05
CA VAL A 122 9.69 4.54 -16.85
C VAL A 122 9.70 4.07 -18.30
N ARG A 123 9.30 4.94 -19.23
CA ARG A 123 9.18 4.62 -20.66
C ARG A 123 8.38 3.34 -20.91
N SER A 124 7.26 3.20 -20.19
CA SER A 124 6.32 2.08 -20.27
C SER A 124 6.91 0.72 -19.87
N ARG A 125 7.98 0.72 -19.07
CA ARG A 125 8.64 -0.49 -18.56
C ARG A 125 8.76 -0.45 -17.05
N ILE A 126 8.51 -1.60 -16.42
CA ILE A 126 8.65 -1.73 -14.97
C ILE A 126 10.12 -1.68 -14.60
N SER A 127 10.40 -0.83 -13.61
CA SER A 127 11.72 -0.61 -13.06
C SER A 127 11.64 -0.60 -11.53
N PHE A 128 12.77 -0.86 -10.90
CA PHE A 128 12.90 -0.71 -9.46
C PHE A 128 14.21 -0.02 -9.08
N ALA A 129 14.25 0.48 -7.85
CA ALA A 129 15.46 0.96 -7.22
C ALA A 129 15.44 0.62 -5.73
N VAL A 130 16.59 0.23 -5.19
CA VAL A 130 16.78 -0.12 -3.78
C VAL A 130 18.02 0.61 -3.27
N SER A 131 17.91 1.23 -2.09
CA SER A 131 19.05 1.75 -1.34
C SER A 131 19.04 1.16 0.06
N LEU A 132 20.20 0.65 0.48
CA LEU A 132 20.47 0.15 1.84
C LEU A 132 21.50 1.05 2.56
N GLY A 133 21.59 2.31 2.15
CA GLY A 133 22.45 3.33 2.75
C GLY A 133 23.90 3.38 2.24
N ASN A 134 24.31 2.48 1.35
CA ASN A 134 25.71 2.38 0.87
C ASN A 134 25.91 2.79 -0.61
N ASP A 135 24.83 2.96 -1.37
CA ASP A 135 24.91 3.40 -2.75
C ASP A 135 25.02 4.93 -2.83
N ALA A 136 26.12 5.43 -3.39
CA ALA A 136 26.38 6.87 -3.51
C ALA A 136 25.43 7.57 -4.52
N THR A 137 24.83 6.81 -5.43
CA THR A 137 23.90 7.29 -6.46
C THR A 137 22.74 6.33 -6.61
N LEU A 138 21.56 6.85 -6.94
CA LEU A 138 20.40 6.05 -7.30
C LEU A 138 20.72 5.16 -8.51
N LYS A 139 20.50 3.85 -8.38
CA LYS A 139 20.61 2.89 -9.47
C LYS A 139 19.22 2.38 -9.82
N THR A 140 18.79 2.64 -11.04
CA THR A 140 17.52 2.17 -11.60
C THR A 140 17.77 0.91 -12.42
N ILE A 141 16.99 -0.13 -12.13
CA ILE A 141 17.04 -1.40 -12.84
C ILE A 141 15.72 -1.60 -13.55
N THR A 142 15.77 -1.65 -14.88
CA THR A 142 14.59 -1.82 -15.73
C THR A 142 14.53 -3.25 -16.24
N VAL A 143 13.36 -3.88 -16.17
CA VAL A 143 13.14 -5.21 -16.73
C VAL A 143 13.19 -5.09 -18.25
N ASN A 144 14.02 -5.91 -18.89
CA ASN A 144 14.24 -5.86 -20.33
C ASN A 144 13.15 -6.62 -21.10
N ASN A 145 11.87 -6.35 -20.80
CA ASN A 145 10.77 -7.06 -21.42
C ASN A 145 10.65 -6.75 -22.93
N THR A 146 10.16 -7.66 -23.76
CA THR A 146 10.08 -7.33 -25.20
C THR A 146 8.94 -6.33 -25.49
N ALA A 147 7.83 -6.43 -24.75
CA ALA A 147 6.63 -5.61 -24.92
C ALA A 147 6.44 -4.59 -23.78
N PRO A 148 6.02 -3.34 -24.04
CA PRO A 148 5.70 -2.37 -22.99
C PRO A 148 4.45 -2.78 -22.20
N VAL A 149 4.34 -2.34 -20.93
CA VAL A 149 3.22 -2.70 -20.04
C VAL A 149 2.06 -1.69 -20.06
N ASN A 150 2.16 -0.64 -20.87
CA ASN A 150 1.15 0.42 -20.94
C ASN A 150 0.07 0.16 -22.00
N ASP A 151 -0.29 -1.10 -22.21
CA ASP A 151 -1.19 -1.54 -23.26
C ASP A 151 -2.65 -1.74 -22.79
N ASN A 152 -2.97 -1.26 -21.58
CA ASN A 152 -4.25 -1.46 -20.91
C ASN A 152 -4.65 -2.93 -20.69
N ARG A 153 -3.69 -3.86 -20.66
CA ARG A 153 -3.91 -5.24 -20.24
C ARG A 153 -3.28 -5.49 -18.86
N TRP A 154 -3.68 -6.61 -18.27
CA TRP A 154 -3.15 -7.04 -16.98
C TRP A 154 -1.75 -7.64 -17.16
N HIS A 155 -0.80 -7.14 -16.36
CA HIS A 155 0.58 -7.62 -16.29
C HIS A 155 0.91 -8.09 -14.88
N HIS A 156 1.60 -9.21 -14.75
CA HIS A 156 1.98 -9.79 -13.45
C HIS A 156 3.38 -9.33 -13.06
N ILE A 157 3.49 -8.72 -11.89
CA ILE A 157 4.74 -8.22 -11.33
C ILE A 157 5.07 -8.99 -10.06
N ILE A 158 6.29 -9.52 -10.00
CA ILE A 158 6.84 -10.18 -8.80
C ILE A 158 8.16 -9.49 -8.47
N PHE A 159 8.30 -9.03 -7.23
CA PHE A 159 9.55 -8.51 -6.70
C PHE A 159 9.97 -9.29 -5.46
N ILE A 160 11.19 -9.82 -5.48
CA ILE A 160 11.80 -10.52 -4.36
C ILE A 160 13.14 -9.87 -4.06
N ARG A 161 13.36 -9.45 -2.83
CA ARG A 161 14.66 -9.02 -2.33
C ARG A 161 15.08 -9.90 -1.17
N GLU A 162 16.21 -10.58 -1.30
CA GLU A 162 16.89 -11.23 -0.19
C GLU A 162 18.23 -10.52 0.07
N LYS A 163 18.33 -9.82 1.20
CA LYS A 163 19.50 -9.02 1.57
C LYS A 163 19.86 -8.06 0.43
N ARG A 164 21.07 -8.14 -0.14
CA ARG A 164 21.52 -7.25 -1.22
C ARG A 164 21.05 -7.66 -2.61
N ASN A 165 20.51 -8.87 -2.76
CA ASN A 165 20.05 -9.38 -4.05
C ASN A 165 18.57 -9.02 -4.23
N SER A 166 18.24 -8.39 -5.36
CA SER A 166 16.87 -8.04 -5.75
C SER A 166 16.56 -8.65 -7.11
N GLU A 167 15.39 -9.24 -7.25
CA GLU A 167 14.90 -9.85 -8.48
C GLU A 167 13.50 -9.29 -8.79
N MET A 168 13.30 -8.89 -10.04
CA MET A 168 12.03 -8.40 -10.55
C MET A 168 11.63 -9.25 -11.76
N THR A 169 10.43 -9.79 -11.74
CA THR A 169 9.83 -10.55 -12.84
C THR A 169 8.57 -9.85 -13.34
N VAL A 170 8.46 -9.68 -14.66
CA VAL A 170 7.30 -9.09 -15.33
C VAL A 170 6.88 -10.04 -16.44
N ASP A 171 5.67 -10.60 -16.33
CA ASP A 171 5.12 -11.58 -17.28
C ASP A 171 6.07 -12.74 -17.61
N GLY A 172 6.87 -13.15 -16.62
CA GLY A 172 7.86 -14.23 -16.74
C GLY A 172 9.26 -13.80 -17.18
N GLU A 173 9.48 -12.54 -17.56
CA GLU A 173 10.81 -11.99 -17.85
C GLU A 173 11.47 -11.44 -16.57
N THR A 174 12.65 -11.93 -16.20
CA THR A 174 13.31 -11.62 -14.92
C THR A 174 14.59 -10.82 -15.11
N VAL A 175 14.83 -9.85 -14.21
CA VAL A 175 16.10 -9.16 -14.04
C VAL A 175 16.54 -9.20 -12.58
N SER A 176 17.84 -9.37 -12.34
CA SER A 176 18.43 -9.36 -11.00
C SER A 176 19.39 -8.19 -10.82
N HIS A 177 19.55 -7.75 -9.58
CA HIS A 177 20.48 -6.70 -9.21
C HIS A 177 21.06 -6.94 -7.81
N LEU A 178 22.36 -6.72 -7.69
CA LEU A 178 23.09 -6.76 -6.43
C LEU A 178 23.53 -5.35 -6.04
N THR A 179 23.05 -4.85 -4.90
CA THR A 179 23.44 -3.54 -4.38
C THR A 179 24.89 -3.52 -3.89
N SER A 180 25.45 -2.31 -3.72
CA SER A 180 26.85 -2.15 -3.31
C SER A 180 27.14 -2.84 -1.96
N PRO A 181 28.38 -3.28 -1.70
CA PRO A 181 28.76 -3.89 -0.43
C PRO A 181 28.43 -2.98 0.77
N GLY A 182 27.96 -3.58 1.86
CA GLY A 182 27.57 -2.87 3.08
C GLY A 182 26.40 -3.55 3.78
N SER A 183 25.46 -2.74 4.28
CA SER A 183 24.22 -3.20 4.92
C SER A 183 23.46 -4.20 4.05
N THR A 184 22.74 -5.10 4.72
CA THR A 184 21.81 -6.05 4.10
C THR A 184 20.35 -5.78 4.46
N GLU A 185 20.13 -4.89 5.43
CA GLU A 185 18.82 -4.57 5.99
C GLU A 185 18.21 -3.39 5.25
N LEU A 186 16.90 -3.48 4.99
CA LEU A 186 16.08 -2.36 4.56
C LEU A 186 15.39 -1.80 5.80
N ASN A 187 15.81 -0.62 6.26
CA ASN A 187 15.28 0.02 7.46
C ASN A 187 14.23 1.10 7.09
N THR A 188 13.04 0.64 6.70
CA THR A 188 11.90 1.50 6.39
C THR A 188 10.87 1.47 7.53
N ASP A 189 11.04 2.32 8.55
CA ASP A 189 10.07 2.47 9.65
C ASP A 189 8.93 3.47 9.34
N GLY A 190 8.79 3.84 8.06
CA GLY A 190 7.88 4.88 7.59
C GLY A 190 6.63 4.35 6.87
N VAL A 191 6.29 5.00 5.76
CA VAL A 191 5.04 4.81 5.02
C VAL A 191 5.31 3.95 3.80
N VAL A 192 4.46 2.95 3.58
CA VAL A 192 4.33 2.29 2.27
C VAL A 192 3.27 3.05 1.50
N TRP A 193 3.64 3.60 0.34
CA TRP A 193 2.72 4.27 -0.58
C TRP A 193 2.56 3.45 -1.85
N ILE A 194 1.31 3.26 -2.26
CA ILE A 194 0.91 2.58 -3.49
C ILE A 194 0.04 3.55 -4.27
N GLY A 195 0.35 3.77 -5.54
CA GLY A 195 -0.46 4.64 -6.39
C GLY A 195 0.04 4.63 -7.82
N MET A 196 -0.43 5.59 -8.60
CA MET A 196 -0.03 5.82 -9.99
C MET A 196 -0.53 7.19 -10.40
#